data_AF-A0A963LMW5-F1
#
_entry.id   AF-A0A963LMW5-F1
#
_cell.length_a   1.000
_cell.length_b   1.000
_cell.length_c   1.000
_cell.angle_alpha   90.00
_cell.angle_beta   90.00
_cell.angle_gamma   90.00
#
_symmetry.space_group_name_H-M   'P 1'
#
loop_
_entity.id
_entity.type
_entity.pdbx_description
1 polymer ?
#
loop_
_entity_poly.entity_id
_entity_poly.type
_entity_poly.pdbx_seq_one_letter_code
_entity_poly.pdbx_strand_id
1 'polypeptide(L)' 'FRLEPGQLMMFDNNRVLHGRTSFDPSEGHRQLQGCYIDRDSPRSLYRVLSRRLGAVAA' A
#
# COMPACT_ATOMS: atom_id res chain seq x y z
N PHE A 1 2.75 10.31 8.07
CA PHE A 1 3.33 11.12 6.98
C PHE A 1 2.20 11.58 6.07
N ARG A 2 2.41 12.66 5.28
CA ARG A 2 1.43 13.18 4.32
C ARG A 2 1.65 12.52 2.96
N LEU A 3 0.56 12.11 2.30
CA LEU A 3 0.58 11.61 0.93
C LEU A 3 0.41 12.77 -0.04
N GLU A 4 1.30 12.85 -1.03
CA GLU A 4 1.20 13.77 -2.15
C GLU A 4 0.44 13.12 -3.33
N PRO A 5 -0.11 13.92 -4.27
CA PRO A 5 -0.78 13.39 -5.46
C PRO A 5 0.11 12.38 -6.20
N GLY A 6 -0.46 11.23 -6.57
CA GLY A 6 0.24 10.14 -7.27
C GLY A 6 0.97 9.15 -6.35
N GLN A 7 1.06 9.41 -5.04
CA GLN A 7 1.66 8.47 -4.10
C GLN A 7 0.67 7.40 -3.63
N LEU A 8 1.20 6.21 -3.36
CA LEU A 8 0.45 5.06 -2.86
C LEU A 8 1.01 4.61 -1.52
N MET A 9 0.11 4.32 -0.58
CA MET A 9 0.43 3.64 0.67
C MET A 9 -0.27 2.28 0.70
N MET A 10 0.51 1.23 0.94
CA MET A 10 0.01 -0.14 1.14
C MET A 10 0.52 -0.67 2.48
N PHE A 11 -0.36 -1.29 3.26
CA PHE A 11 -0.01 -1.88 4.55
C PHE A 11 -0.93 -3.07 4.87
N ASP A 12 -0.52 -3.88 5.84
CA ASP A 12 -1.30 -5.01 6.33
C ASP A 12 -2.38 -4.51 7.30
N ASN A 13 -3.64 -4.51 6.85
CA ASN A 13 -4.78 -4.04 7.64
C ASN A 13 -5.10 -4.93 8.86
N ASN A 14 -4.56 -6.16 8.92
CA ASN A 14 -4.67 -7.02 10.09
C ASN A 14 -3.59 -6.74 11.15
N ARG A 15 -2.64 -5.85 10.85
CA ARG A 15 -1.51 -5.51 11.74
C ARG A 15 -1.40 -4.03 12.06
N VAL A 16 -1.55 -3.17 11.05
CA VAL A 16 -1.31 -1.72 11.17
C VAL A 16 -2.63 -0.98 11.25
N LEU A 17 -2.92 -0.44 12.43
CA LEU A 17 -3.96 0.58 12.58
C LEU A 17 -3.46 1.89 11.99
N HIS A 18 -4.37 2.63 11.36
CA HIS A 18 -4.06 3.86 10.67
C HIS A 18 -5.18 4.87 10.86
N GLY A 19 -4.83 6.14 10.71
CA GLY A 19 -5.75 7.26 10.85
C GLY A 19 -5.22 8.48 10.12
N ARG A 20 -5.91 9.60 10.28
CA ARG A 20 -5.51 10.90 9.72
C ARG A 20 -5.74 11.99 10.74
N THR A 21 -4.97 13.06 10.65
CA THR A 21 -5.26 14.29 11.38
C THR A 21 -6.52 14.96 10.82
N SER A 22 -7.08 15.91 11.58
CA SER A 22 -8.14 16.80 11.09
C SER A 22 -7.65 17.62 9.89
N PHE A 23 -8.60 18.06 9.07
CA PHE A 23 -8.37 19.01 7.98
C PHE A 23 -9.65 19.83 7.73
N ASP A 24 -9.49 21.05 7.20
CA ASP A 24 -10.62 21.90 6.81
C ASP A 24 -11.18 21.44 5.45
N PRO A 25 -12.47 21.04 5.37
CA PRO A 25 -13.08 20.64 4.10
C PRO A 25 -13.24 21.78 3.09
N SER A 26 -13.17 23.05 3.52
CA SER A 26 -13.36 24.23 2.66
C SER A 26 -12.08 24.66 1.92
N GLU A 27 -10.90 24.23 2.39
CA GLU A 27 -9.60 24.68 1.86
C GLU A 27 -9.13 23.97 0.58
N GLY A 28 -9.89 22.99 0.05
CA GLY A 28 -9.61 22.45 -1.29
C GLY A 28 -9.94 20.97 -1.51
N HIS A 29 -9.36 20.42 -2.59
CA HIS A 29 -9.61 19.07 -3.10
C HIS A 29 -8.67 18.04 -2.47
N ARG A 30 -9.20 17.19 -1.58
CA ARG A 30 -8.47 16.02 -1.04
C ARG A 30 -9.25 14.74 -1.30
N GLN A 31 -8.79 13.96 -2.28
CA GLN A 31 -9.39 12.68 -2.64
C GLN A 31 -8.32 11.58 -2.55
N LEU A 32 -8.63 10.50 -1.83
CA LEU A 32 -7.85 9.27 -1.84
C LEU A 32 -8.73 8.15 -2.42
N GLN A 33 -8.18 7.38 -3.34
CA GLN A 33 -8.82 6.18 -3.86
C GLN A 33 -8.25 4.98 -3.13
N GLY A 34 -9.13 4.18 -2.52
CA GLY A 34 -8.76 2.99 -1.76
C GLY A 34 -9.29 1.74 -2.44
N CYS A 35 -8.51 0.66 -2.37
CA CYS A 35 -8.97 -0.68 -2.66
C CYS A 35 -8.39 -1.65 -1.61
N TYR A 36 -9.00 -2.83 -1.53
CA TYR A 36 -8.51 -3.93 -0.69
C TYR A 36 -8.11 -5.09 -1.59
N ILE A 37 -7.06 -5.79 -1.20
CA ILE A 37 -6.68 -7.08 -1.78
C ILE A 37 -6.51 -8.09 -0.66
N ASP A 38 -6.64 -9.37 -0.98
CA ASP A 38 -6.32 -10.45 -0.06
C ASP A 38 -4.80 -10.55 0.18
N ARG A 39 -4.40 -11.16 1.30
CA ARG A 39 -2.97 -11.32 1.65
C ARG A 39 -2.27 -12.43 0.86
N ASP A 40 -3.02 -13.36 0.26
CA ASP A 40 -2.46 -14.54 -0.39
C ASP A 40 -1.87 -14.19 -1.76
N SER A 41 -2.51 -13.30 -2.51
CA SER A 41 -2.07 -12.76 -3.80
C SER A 41 -0.64 -12.16 -3.75
N PRO A 42 -0.35 -11.12 -2.92
CA PRO A 42 1.00 -10.55 -2.82
C PRO A 42 2.01 -11.54 -2.24
N ARG A 43 1.59 -12.41 -1.30
CA ARG A 43 2.46 -13.45 -0.74
C ARG A 43 2.85 -14.49 -1.78
N SER A 44 1.93 -14.88 -2.65
CA SER A 44 2.19 -15.81 -3.74
C SER A 44 3.14 -15.21 -4.78
N LEU A 45 2.87 -13.98 -5.21
CA LEU A 45 3.73 -13.25 -6.13
C LEU A 45 5.14 -13.09 -5.57
N TYR A 46 5.27 -12.72 -4.29
CA TYR A 46 6.57 -12.62 -3.62
C TYR A 46 7.36 -13.92 -3.67
N ARG A 47 6.73 -15.08 -3.38
CA ARG A 47 7.42 -16.39 -3.44
C ARG A 47 7.92 -16.71 -4.84
N VAL A 48 7.11 -16.43 -5.87
CA VAL A 48 7.50 -16.65 -7.27
C VAL A 48 8.65 -15.75 -7.66
N LEU A 49 8.56 -14.45 -7.36
CA LEU A 49 9.61 -13.48 -7.65
C LEU A 49 10.92 -13.79 -6.91
N SER A 50 10.84 -14.17 -5.64
CA SER A 50 12.01 -14.54 -4.83
C SER A 50 12.76 -15.73 -5.44
N ARG A 51 12.04 -16.75 -5.93
CA ARG A 51 12.65 -17.90 -6.62
C ARG A 51 13.29 -17.49 -7.94
N ARG A 52 12.61 -16.66 -8.74
CA ARG A 52 13.12 -16.20 -10.04
C ARG A 52 14.37 -15.34 -9.87
N LEU A 53 14.35 -14.38 -8.96
CA LEU A 53 15.48 -13.48 -8.72
C LEU A 53 16.63 -14.20 -8.00
N GLY A 54 16.32 -15.11 -7.07
CA GLY A 54 17.33 -15.93 -6.40
C GLY A 54 18.00 -16.94 -7.33
N ALA A 55 17.29 -17.48 -8.33
CA ALA A 55 17.84 -18.35 -9.36
C ALA A 55 18.63 -17.60 -10.45
N VAL A 56 18.46 -16.28 -10.59
CA VAL A 56 19.27 -15.44 -11.49
C VAL A 56 20.58 -15.00 -10.82
N ALA A 57 20.66 -15.06 -9.49
CA ALA A 57 21.85 -14.70 -8.72
C ALA A 57 22.76 -15.89 -8.37
N ALA A 58 22.39 -17.11 -8.79
CA ALA A 58 23.16 -18.35 -8.61
C ALA A 58 23.59 -18.89 -9.98
#